data_AF-A0A940XDT1-F1
#
_entry.id   AF-A0A940XDT1-F1
#
_cell.length_a   1.000
_cell.length_b   1.000
_cell.length_c   1.000
_cell.angle_alpha   90.00
_cell.angle_beta   90.00
_cell.angle_gamma   90.00
#
_symmetry.space_group_name_H-M   'P 1'
#
loop_
_entity.id
_entity.type
_entity.pdbx_description
1 polymer ?
#
loop_
_entity_poly.entity_id
_entity_poly.type
_entity_poly.pdbx_seq_one_letter_code
_entity_poly.pdbx_strand_id
1 'polypeptide(L)'
;MITFSKLGKKGNLGNQLFQIASTIGFAEKFGHEYFFPDWNYSKYFKNWPPAFYKDESFEIVNEKEFNYYEWNLKKGNYDIDGWLQSEKYFNVEKTKKLFQFESFSQDLYAKYSFLFSKKTILVSVRRGDFVRHPHYYQLSYLFYFKSIIENFPDWRDRNIVFTSDDISYCKYHFSFLKNVFFLEDLTPINQLVLGAKCDDFIISNSTFSWWIAWLGEKEKSKIIRPIKIFQGEFAERNNDSDYFPDRWFSFDDSSFGIEKKYFTLYVRGFLYEFLIDIRCFYHKSKKRIKVLIKQLFRGLK
;
A
#
# COMPACT_ATOMS: atom_id res chain seq x y z
N MET A 1 2.35 27.03 -13.18
CA MET A 1 1.55 26.23 -12.23
C MET A 1 1.88 24.77 -12.39
N ILE A 2 1.56 23.94 -11.41
CA ILE A 2 1.75 22.48 -11.50
C ILE A 2 0.43 21.77 -11.19
N THR A 3 0.10 20.75 -11.97
CA THR A 3 -1.04 19.87 -11.70
C THR A 3 -0.70 18.40 -11.94
N PHE A 4 -1.64 17.54 -11.58
CA PHE A 4 -1.64 16.12 -11.91
C PHE A 4 -3.04 15.79 -12.47
N SER A 5 -3.23 16.00 -13.77
CA SER A 5 -4.55 15.91 -14.43
C SER A 5 -5.15 14.48 -14.40
N LYS A 6 -4.30 13.48 -14.23
CA LYS A 6 -4.65 12.05 -14.15
C LYS A 6 -5.05 11.61 -12.73
N LEU A 7 -5.18 12.53 -11.77
CA LEU A 7 -5.56 12.20 -10.40
C LEU A 7 -6.91 11.49 -10.40
N GLY A 8 -7.02 10.39 -9.64
CA GLY A 8 -8.19 9.52 -9.62
C GLY A 8 -8.29 8.55 -10.81
N LYS A 9 -7.45 8.69 -11.84
CA LYS A 9 -7.42 7.82 -13.04
C LYS A 9 -6.15 6.97 -13.14
N LYS A 10 -5.10 7.27 -12.36
CA LYS A 10 -3.82 6.54 -12.33
C LYS A 10 -3.55 5.93 -10.96
N GLY A 11 -3.90 4.65 -10.81
CA GLY A 11 -3.71 3.90 -9.55
C GLY A 11 -4.79 4.15 -8.51
N ASN A 12 -4.63 3.53 -7.34
CA ASN A 12 -5.59 3.56 -6.24
C ASN A 12 -5.22 4.63 -5.21
N LEU A 13 -5.98 4.73 -4.11
CA LEU A 13 -5.82 5.74 -3.05
C LEU A 13 -4.36 5.97 -2.63
N GLY A 14 -3.58 4.92 -2.36
CA GLY A 14 -2.17 5.07 -1.97
C GLY A 14 -1.28 5.69 -3.07
N ASN A 15 -1.54 5.40 -4.34
CA ASN A 15 -0.81 6.06 -5.44
C ASN A 15 -1.23 7.53 -5.56
N GLN A 16 -2.53 7.81 -5.41
CA GLN A 16 -3.09 9.15 -5.51
C GLN A 16 -2.55 10.08 -4.43
N LEU A 17 -2.35 9.58 -3.19
CA LEU A 17 -1.73 10.34 -2.11
C LEU A 17 -0.28 10.75 -2.44
N PHE A 18 0.52 9.85 -3.04
CA PHE A 18 1.86 10.20 -3.54
C PHE A 18 1.81 11.25 -4.64
N GLN A 19 0.92 11.07 -5.62
CA GLN A 19 0.76 12.02 -6.73
C GLN A 19 0.45 13.42 -6.19
N ILE A 20 -0.47 13.54 -5.22
CA ILE A 20 -0.82 14.81 -4.59
C ILE A 20 0.37 15.39 -3.83
N ALA A 21 0.97 14.62 -2.92
CA ALA A 21 2.04 15.09 -2.05
C ALA A 21 3.25 15.57 -2.86
N SER A 22 3.71 14.77 -3.82
CA SER A 22 4.86 15.10 -4.67
C SER A 22 4.57 16.28 -5.59
N THR A 23 3.35 16.40 -6.14
CA THR A 23 2.96 17.56 -6.95
C THR A 23 3.03 18.86 -6.15
N ILE A 24 2.50 18.88 -4.92
CA ILE A 24 2.60 20.03 -4.02
C ILE A 24 4.06 20.30 -3.68
N GLY A 25 4.84 19.26 -3.36
CA GLY A 25 6.26 19.39 -3.06
C GLY A 25 7.07 20.01 -4.21
N PHE A 26 6.81 19.62 -5.46
CA PHE A 26 7.42 20.27 -6.62
C PHE A 26 6.98 21.73 -6.76
N ALA A 27 5.69 22.01 -6.58
CA ALA A 27 5.16 23.36 -6.68
C ALA A 27 5.83 24.29 -5.65
N GLU A 28 6.00 23.83 -4.41
CA GLU A 28 6.72 24.56 -3.38
C GLU A 28 8.21 24.71 -3.68
N LYS A 29 8.90 23.63 -4.09
CA LYS A 29 10.35 23.64 -4.38
C LYS A 29 10.72 24.63 -5.49
N PHE A 30 9.87 24.74 -6.53
CA PHE A 30 10.14 25.57 -7.71
C PHE A 30 9.33 26.88 -7.75
N GLY A 31 8.58 27.21 -6.70
CA GLY A 31 7.84 28.47 -6.61
C GLY A 31 6.66 28.59 -7.57
N HIS A 32 5.93 27.49 -7.80
CA HIS A 32 4.70 27.46 -8.59
C HIS A 32 3.46 27.36 -7.70
N GLU A 33 2.35 27.90 -8.18
CA GLU A 33 1.02 27.51 -7.69
C GLU A 33 0.67 26.08 -8.15
N TYR A 34 -0.18 25.39 -7.40
CA TYR A 34 -0.69 24.07 -7.75
C TYR A 34 -2.22 24.01 -7.71
N PHE A 35 -2.79 23.07 -8.45
CA PHE A 35 -4.19 22.71 -8.37
C PHE A 35 -4.39 21.24 -8.74
N PHE A 36 -5.54 20.69 -8.37
CA PHE A 36 -5.94 19.33 -8.70
C PHE A 36 -7.34 19.32 -9.30
N PRO A 37 -7.64 18.34 -10.18
CA PRO A 37 -9.01 18.07 -10.56
C PRO A 37 -9.80 17.56 -9.34
N ASP A 38 -11.13 17.54 -9.46
CA ASP A 38 -11.99 16.97 -8.43
C ASP A 38 -11.55 15.55 -8.07
N TRP A 39 -11.44 15.31 -6.76
CA TRP A 39 -10.94 14.06 -6.21
C TRP A 39 -11.92 13.49 -5.20
N ASN A 40 -12.36 12.25 -5.42
CA ASN A 40 -13.42 11.61 -4.64
C ASN A 40 -13.09 11.44 -3.13
N TYR A 41 -11.81 11.51 -2.76
CA TYR A 41 -11.39 11.40 -1.36
C TYR A 41 -11.14 12.75 -0.67
N SER A 42 -11.21 13.87 -1.39
CA SER A 42 -10.99 15.22 -0.85
C SER A 42 -11.79 15.50 0.43
N LYS A 43 -13.09 15.13 0.42
CA LYS A 43 -14.03 15.29 1.54
C LYS A 43 -13.67 14.55 2.84
N TYR A 44 -12.63 13.72 2.83
CA TYR A 44 -12.16 13.00 4.03
C TYR A 44 -10.94 13.67 4.67
N PHE A 45 -10.42 14.76 4.08
CA PHE A 45 -9.25 15.48 4.55
C PHE A 45 -9.57 16.96 4.79
N LYS A 46 -9.19 17.46 5.98
CA LYS A 46 -9.57 18.77 6.50
C LYS A 46 -9.04 19.96 5.69
N ASN A 47 -7.82 19.82 5.16
CA ASN A 47 -7.07 20.92 4.57
C ASN A 47 -6.95 20.76 3.05
N TRP A 48 -7.93 20.13 2.41
CA TRP A 48 -7.92 19.93 0.96
C TRP A 48 -7.93 21.29 0.24
N PRO A 49 -6.99 21.53 -0.70
CA PRO A 49 -6.95 22.79 -1.45
C PRO A 49 -8.23 22.95 -2.30
N PRO A 50 -8.70 24.19 -2.54
CA PRO A 50 -9.85 24.43 -3.40
C PRO A 50 -9.58 23.88 -4.81
N ALA A 51 -10.62 23.34 -5.45
CA ALA A 51 -10.55 22.97 -6.86
C ALA A 51 -10.44 24.26 -7.69
N PHE A 52 -9.40 24.36 -8.50
CA PHE A 52 -9.23 25.44 -9.46
C PHE A 52 -9.12 24.83 -10.85
N TYR A 53 -10.03 25.20 -11.75
CA TYR A 53 -9.86 24.94 -13.17
C TYR A 53 -9.29 26.19 -13.83
N LYS A 54 -8.16 26.07 -14.52
CA LYS A 54 -7.67 27.10 -15.43
C LYS A 54 -7.60 26.54 -16.83
N ASP A 55 -8.20 27.27 -17.77
CA ASP A 55 -8.12 27.00 -19.19
C ASP A 55 -6.77 27.51 -19.73
N GLU A 56 -5.71 26.80 -19.37
CA GLU A 56 -4.32 27.10 -19.75
C GLU A 56 -3.70 25.86 -20.41
N SER A 57 -2.70 26.07 -21.27
CA SER A 57 -1.90 24.96 -21.81
C SER A 57 -0.86 24.50 -20.78
N PHE A 58 -0.71 23.18 -20.65
CA PHE A 58 0.24 22.55 -19.74
C PHE A 58 1.22 21.67 -20.52
N GLU A 59 2.50 21.81 -20.23
CA GLU A 59 3.54 20.89 -20.69
C GLU A 59 3.49 19.61 -19.86
N ILE A 60 3.40 18.44 -20.50
CA ILE A 60 3.41 17.16 -19.79
C ILE A 60 4.85 16.80 -19.44
N VAL A 61 5.13 16.60 -18.15
CA VAL A 61 6.44 16.16 -17.67
C VAL A 61 6.33 14.80 -16.99
N ASN A 62 7.02 13.82 -17.55
CA ASN A 62 6.97 12.44 -17.08
C ASN A 62 8.08 12.15 -16.06
N GLU A 63 7.75 11.34 -15.05
CA GLU A 63 8.72 10.69 -14.19
C GLU A 63 9.67 9.82 -15.01
N LYS A 64 10.97 9.98 -14.79
CA LYS A 64 12.04 9.31 -15.54
C LYS A 64 12.56 8.07 -14.84
N GLU A 65 12.61 8.10 -13.51
CA GLU A 65 13.16 7.05 -12.65
C GLU A 65 12.21 6.83 -11.48
N PHE A 66 12.20 5.61 -10.93
CA PHE A 66 11.33 5.26 -9.80
C PHE A 66 11.89 5.77 -8.45
N ASN A 67 13.21 5.88 -8.33
CA ASN A 67 13.88 6.50 -7.17
C ASN A 67 13.79 8.02 -7.22
N TYR A 68 14.27 8.65 -6.15
CA TYR A 68 14.39 10.10 -6.10
C TYR A 68 15.46 10.56 -7.09
N TYR A 69 15.15 11.63 -7.82
CA TYR A 69 16.11 12.43 -8.56
C TYR A 69 15.68 13.90 -8.52
N GLU A 70 16.63 14.80 -8.76
CA GLU A 70 16.31 16.22 -8.79
C GLU A 70 15.58 16.59 -10.09
N TRP A 71 14.34 17.04 -9.94
CA TRP A 71 13.59 17.67 -11.02
C TRP A 71 14.14 19.07 -11.30
N ASN A 72 13.92 19.57 -12.51
CA ASN A 72 14.27 20.94 -12.89
C ASN A 72 13.11 21.54 -13.68
N LEU A 73 12.20 22.19 -12.98
CA LEU A 73 11.05 22.88 -13.56
C LEU A 73 11.36 24.38 -13.63
N LYS A 74 11.25 24.97 -14.82
CA LYS A 74 11.44 26.41 -15.05
C LYS A 74 10.12 27.13 -14.85
N LYS A 75 10.08 28.46 -15.06
CA LYS A 75 8.79 29.18 -15.11
C LYS A 75 7.93 28.61 -16.25
N GLY A 76 6.74 28.12 -15.90
CA GLY A 76 5.82 27.49 -16.85
C GLY A 76 4.63 26.83 -16.17
N ASN A 77 3.83 26.13 -16.99
CA ASN A 77 2.67 25.35 -16.58
C ASN A 77 2.94 23.88 -16.90
N TYR A 78 2.91 23.02 -15.89
CA TYR A 78 3.28 21.62 -16.01
C TYR A 78 2.17 20.69 -15.52
N ASP A 79 1.89 19.65 -16.30
CA ASP A 79 1.10 18.51 -15.89
C ASP A 79 2.06 17.34 -15.62
N ILE A 80 2.25 17.01 -14.35
CA ILE A 80 3.19 15.98 -13.94
C ILE A 80 2.54 14.62 -14.13
N ASP A 81 3.27 13.66 -14.68
CA ASP A 81 2.81 12.28 -14.83
C ASP A 81 3.84 11.29 -14.31
N GLY A 82 3.46 10.49 -13.31
CA GLY A 82 4.36 9.55 -12.66
C GLY A 82 3.70 8.77 -11.54
N TRP A 83 4.49 7.92 -10.90
CA TRP A 83 4.17 7.32 -9.62
C TRP A 83 4.58 8.22 -8.46
N LEU A 84 5.76 8.86 -8.56
CA LEU A 84 6.28 9.87 -7.63
C LEU A 84 6.37 9.36 -6.18
N GLN A 85 6.83 8.11 -6.02
CA GLN A 85 6.71 7.34 -4.78
C GLN A 85 7.94 7.49 -3.87
N SER A 86 8.29 8.74 -3.51
CA SER A 86 9.34 9.01 -2.53
C SER A 86 8.94 10.15 -1.60
N GLU A 87 9.21 9.98 -0.30
CA GLU A 87 9.03 11.04 0.72
C GLU A 87 9.92 12.26 0.42
N LYS A 88 11.05 12.05 -0.26
CA LYS A 88 12.01 13.11 -0.62
C LYS A 88 11.42 14.16 -1.56
N TYR A 89 10.28 13.91 -2.19
CA TYR A 89 9.61 14.86 -3.07
C TYR A 89 8.75 15.89 -2.34
N PHE A 90 8.48 15.75 -1.04
CA PHE A 90 7.56 16.65 -0.34
C PHE A 90 7.94 16.93 1.11
N ASN A 91 7.41 18.04 1.66
CA ASN A 91 7.62 18.41 3.06
C ASN A 91 6.73 17.57 3.98
N VAL A 92 7.34 16.82 4.91
CA VAL A 92 6.63 15.90 5.81
C VAL A 92 5.56 16.61 6.65
N GLU A 93 5.88 17.73 7.31
CA GLU A 93 4.96 18.41 8.21
C GLU A 93 3.74 18.98 7.48
N LYS A 94 3.96 19.61 6.32
CA LYS A 94 2.88 20.16 5.51
C LYS A 94 1.99 19.06 4.93
N THR A 95 2.59 17.97 4.45
CA THR A 95 1.83 16.82 3.93
C THR A 95 1.01 16.13 5.02
N LYS A 96 1.54 16.01 6.25
CA LYS A 96 0.78 15.52 7.41
C LYS A 96 -0.43 16.42 7.73
N LYS A 97 -0.25 17.74 7.65
CA LYS A 97 -1.36 18.70 7.84
C LYS A 97 -2.39 18.57 6.72
N LEU A 98 -1.95 18.48 5.46
CA LEU A 98 -2.83 18.31 4.31
C LEU A 98 -3.73 17.08 4.45
N PHE A 99 -3.16 15.94 4.82
CA PHE A 99 -3.88 14.67 5.00
C PHE A 99 -4.40 14.45 6.42
N GLN A 100 -4.62 15.51 7.19
CA GLN A 100 -5.36 15.40 8.45
C GLN A 100 -6.80 14.98 8.16
N PHE A 101 -7.24 13.86 8.76
CA PHE A 101 -8.59 13.34 8.55
C PHE A 101 -9.68 14.27 9.08
N GLU A 102 -10.82 14.25 8.40
CA GLU A 102 -12.03 14.95 8.79
C GLU A 102 -12.70 14.37 10.05
N SER A 103 -13.69 15.09 10.59
CA SER A 103 -14.36 14.77 11.86
C SER A 103 -14.99 13.37 11.92
N PHE A 104 -15.43 12.81 10.78
CA PHE A 104 -15.98 11.44 10.69
C PHE A 104 -15.03 10.37 11.26
N SER A 105 -13.72 10.65 11.27
CA SER A 105 -12.72 9.76 11.86
C SER A 105 -12.97 9.50 13.35
N GLN A 106 -13.52 10.48 14.09
CA GLN A 106 -13.83 10.33 15.52
C GLN A 106 -14.95 9.33 15.75
N ASP A 107 -16.01 9.36 14.93
CA ASP A 107 -17.10 8.38 14.99
C ASP A 107 -16.59 6.97 14.70
N LEU A 108 -15.67 6.85 13.73
CA LEU A 108 -15.03 5.59 13.41
C LEU A 108 -14.16 5.08 14.57
N TYR A 109 -13.39 5.96 15.22
CA TYR A 109 -12.60 5.60 16.40
C TYR A 109 -13.45 5.18 17.59
N ALA A 110 -14.59 5.84 17.82
CA ALA A 110 -15.51 5.46 18.88
C ALA A 110 -16.11 4.07 18.60
N LYS A 111 -16.60 3.85 17.37
CA LYS A 111 -17.18 2.57 16.93
C LYS A 111 -16.20 1.39 17.06
N TYR A 112 -14.92 1.62 16.76
CA TYR A 112 -13.87 0.59 16.79
C TYR A 112 -12.91 0.75 17.98
N SER A 113 -13.37 1.38 19.06
CA SER A 113 -12.55 1.66 20.27
C SER A 113 -11.92 0.40 20.88
N PHE A 114 -12.59 -0.75 20.77
CA PHE A 114 -12.07 -2.05 21.24
C PHE A 114 -10.72 -2.43 20.62
N LEU A 115 -10.45 -2.02 19.37
CA LEU A 115 -9.15 -2.25 18.70
C LEU A 115 -8.00 -1.59 19.46
N PHE A 116 -8.27 -0.44 20.09
CA PHE A 116 -7.28 0.42 20.74
C PHE A 116 -7.29 0.26 22.27
N SER A 117 -7.93 -0.78 22.79
CA SER A 117 -7.94 -1.12 24.23
C SER A 117 -6.55 -1.51 24.77
N LYS A 118 -5.63 -1.87 23.87
CA LYS A 118 -4.22 -2.18 24.15
C LYS A 118 -3.34 -1.54 23.08
N LYS A 119 -2.03 -1.53 23.31
CA LYS A 119 -1.05 -1.13 22.28
C LYS A 119 -1.25 -1.98 21.02
N THR A 120 -1.25 -1.37 19.84
CA THR A 120 -1.67 -2.00 18.58
C THR A 120 -0.51 -2.24 17.62
N ILE A 121 -0.51 -3.37 16.93
CA ILE A 121 0.36 -3.63 15.78
C ILE A 121 -0.55 -3.73 14.55
N LEU A 122 -0.47 -2.78 13.63
CA LEU A 122 -1.13 -2.93 12.34
C LEU A 122 -0.32 -3.88 11.46
N VAL A 123 -0.98 -4.86 10.87
CA VAL A 123 -0.41 -5.74 9.85
C VAL A 123 -1.17 -5.51 8.55
N SER A 124 -0.52 -4.85 7.59
CA SER A 124 -1.12 -4.55 6.30
C SER A 124 -0.65 -5.55 5.26
N VAL A 125 -1.55 -6.46 4.87
CA VAL A 125 -1.29 -7.53 3.91
C VAL A 125 -1.78 -7.12 2.53
N ARG A 126 -0.92 -7.24 1.51
CA ARG A 126 -1.32 -7.05 0.10
C ARG A 126 -1.31 -8.39 -0.63
N ARG A 127 -2.45 -8.74 -1.23
CA ARG A 127 -2.67 -9.88 -2.12
C ARG A 127 -3.26 -9.34 -3.41
N GLY A 128 -4.54 -9.57 -3.68
CA GLY A 128 -5.25 -9.03 -4.85
C GLY A 128 -4.47 -9.20 -6.16
N ASP A 129 -4.20 -8.08 -6.82
CA ASP A 129 -3.46 -7.98 -8.08
C ASP A 129 -1.96 -8.30 -7.97
N PHE A 130 -1.40 -8.40 -6.75
CA PHE A 130 0.01 -8.80 -6.54
C PHE A 130 0.19 -10.32 -6.67
N VAL A 131 -0.89 -11.10 -6.48
CA VAL A 131 -0.80 -12.57 -6.54
C VAL A 131 -0.40 -13.00 -7.95
N ARG A 132 0.83 -13.54 -8.07
CA ARG A 132 1.47 -13.93 -9.36
C ARG A 132 1.68 -12.77 -10.32
N HIS A 133 1.80 -11.54 -9.81
CA HIS A 133 2.17 -10.40 -10.62
C HIS A 133 3.61 -10.58 -11.14
N PRO A 134 3.90 -10.34 -12.43
CA PRO A 134 5.25 -10.54 -12.96
C PRO A 134 6.28 -9.58 -12.36
N HIS A 135 5.84 -8.38 -11.95
CA HIS A 135 6.76 -7.31 -11.52
C HIS A 135 6.80 -7.08 -10.00
N TYR A 136 5.75 -7.40 -9.25
CA TYR A 136 5.66 -7.08 -7.83
C TYR A 136 5.98 -8.32 -7.01
N TYR A 137 6.83 -8.16 -6.00
CA TYR A 137 7.16 -9.24 -5.08
C TYR A 137 5.95 -9.54 -4.19
N GLN A 138 5.49 -10.79 -4.18
CA GLN A 138 4.39 -11.20 -3.32
C GLN A 138 4.93 -11.68 -1.98
N LEU A 139 4.70 -10.91 -0.93
CA LEU A 139 5.05 -11.31 0.44
C LEU A 139 4.22 -12.52 0.89
N SER A 140 4.87 -13.42 1.62
CA SER A 140 4.25 -14.62 2.17
C SER A 140 3.63 -14.33 3.54
N TYR A 141 2.71 -15.20 4.00
CA TYR A 141 2.23 -15.17 5.38
C TYR A 141 3.36 -15.29 6.42
N LEU A 142 4.50 -15.90 6.05
CA LEU A 142 5.66 -16.05 6.93
C LEU A 142 6.37 -14.73 7.18
N PHE A 143 6.47 -13.86 6.18
CA PHE A 143 7.01 -12.51 6.38
C PHE A 143 6.26 -11.80 7.51
N TYR A 144 4.93 -11.77 7.45
CA TYR A 144 4.11 -11.11 8.46
C TYR A 144 4.19 -11.81 9.82
N PHE A 145 4.10 -13.15 9.85
CA PHE A 145 4.17 -13.89 11.10
C PHE A 145 5.51 -13.73 11.82
N LYS A 146 6.62 -13.89 11.08
CA LYS A 146 7.98 -13.71 11.61
C LYS A 146 8.23 -12.27 12.02
N SER A 147 7.73 -11.30 11.25
CA SER A 147 7.80 -9.88 11.64
C SER A 147 7.14 -9.64 13.00
N ILE A 148 5.98 -10.25 13.29
CA ILE A 148 5.31 -10.14 14.59
C ILE A 148 6.20 -10.70 15.70
N ILE A 149 6.63 -11.96 15.58
CA ILE A 149 7.28 -12.66 16.70
C ILE A 149 8.72 -12.19 16.96
N GLU A 150 9.45 -11.79 15.92
CA GLU A 150 10.86 -11.39 16.03
C GLU A 150 11.00 -9.92 16.43
N ASN A 151 10.08 -9.05 16.01
CA ASN A 151 10.22 -7.61 16.22
C ASN A 151 9.40 -7.05 17.39
N PHE A 152 8.47 -7.83 17.93
CA PHE A 152 7.57 -7.40 19.00
C PHE A 152 7.50 -8.47 20.11
N PRO A 153 8.46 -8.54 21.04
CA PRO A 153 8.48 -9.55 22.10
C PRO A 153 7.21 -9.59 22.96
N ASP A 154 6.55 -8.43 23.09
CA ASP A 154 5.31 -8.21 23.83
C ASP A 154 4.04 -8.45 22.99
N TRP A 155 4.15 -9.01 21.77
CA TRP A 155 3.02 -9.10 20.83
C TRP A 155 1.77 -9.78 21.40
N ARG A 156 1.91 -10.69 22.36
CA ARG A 156 0.79 -11.41 23.00
C ARG A 156 -0.08 -10.50 23.88
N ASP A 157 0.50 -9.42 24.40
CA ASP A 157 -0.17 -8.44 25.25
C ASP A 157 -0.74 -7.26 24.45
N ARG A 158 -0.69 -7.35 23.13
CA ARG A 158 -1.09 -6.30 22.19
C ARG A 158 -2.32 -6.70 21.39
N ASN A 159 -2.93 -5.73 20.71
CA ASN A 159 -3.95 -6.02 19.69
C ASN A 159 -3.28 -6.01 18.32
N ILE A 160 -3.39 -7.10 17.56
CA ILE A 160 -2.84 -7.20 16.21
C ILE A 160 -3.97 -6.95 15.22
N VAL A 161 -3.92 -5.84 14.51
CA VAL A 161 -4.99 -5.37 13.62
C VAL A 161 -4.59 -5.65 12.18
N PHE A 162 -5.34 -6.49 11.48
CA PHE A 162 -5.09 -6.82 10.08
C PHE A 162 -5.95 -5.97 9.14
N THR A 163 -5.32 -5.41 8.12
CA THR A 163 -5.96 -4.78 6.95
C THR A 163 -5.44 -5.47 5.70
N SER A 164 -6.32 -5.74 4.73
CA SER A 164 -5.98 -6.47 3.52
C SER A 164 -7.03 -6.28 2.44
N ASP A 165 -6.63 -6.41 1.18
CA ASP A 165 -7.54 -6.62 0.06
C ASP A 165 -8.02 -8.08 -0.07
N ASP A 166 -7.45 -8.98 0.73
CA ASP A 166 -7.90 -10.36 0.95
C ASP A 166 -7.88 -10.68 2.46
N ILE A 167 -8.98 -10.34 3.15
CA ILE A 167 -9.15 -10.64 4.58
C ILE A 167 -9.31 -12.16 4.81
N SER A 168 -9.85 -12.91 3.85
CA SER A 168 -9.99 -14.36 3.96
C SER A 168 -8.62 -15.04 4.06
N TYR A 169 -7.63 -14.59 3.28
CA TYR A 169 -6.23 -15.00 3.42
C TYR A 169 -5.71 -14.75 4.84
N CYS A 170 -5.95 -13.56 5.38
CA CYS A 170 -5.49 -13.20 6.71
C CYS A 170 -6.14 -14.08 7.79
N LYS A 171 -7.46 -14.28 7.72
CA LYS A 171 -8.19 -15.15 8.65
C LYS A 171 -7.68 -16.59 8.59
N TYR A 172 -7.45 -17.12 7.40
CA TYR A 172 -6.93 -18.49 7.24
C TYR A 172 -5.58 -18.68 7.94
N HIS A 173 -4.66 -17.73 7.76
CA HIS A 173 -3.30 -17.84 8.30
C HIS A 173 -3.18 -17.41 9.76
N PHE A 174 -3.96 -16.44 10.24
CA PHE A 174 -3.68 -15.76 11.52
C PHE A 174 -4.76 -15.93 12.58
N SER A 175 -5.93 -16.51 12.30
CA SER A 175 -7.00 -16.67 13.31
C SER A 175 -6.65 -17.62 14.46
N PHE A 176 -5.54 -18.36 14.37
CA PHE A 176 -5.05 -19.17 15.50
C PHE A 176 -4.45 -18.31 16.63
N LEU A 177 -4.11 -17.05 16.34
CA LEU A 177 -3.67 -16.07 17.32
C LEU A 177 -4.89 -15.50 18.06
N LYS A 178 -4.84 -15.41 19.38
CA LYS A 178 -6.02 -15.05 20.20
C LYS A 178 -6.31 -13.54 20.24
N ASN A 179 -5.35 -12.71 19.84
CA ASN A 179 -5.34 -11.27 20.00
C ASN A 179 -5.34 -10.53 18.65
N VAL A 180 -5.94 -11.14 17.62
CA VAL A 180 -6.04 -10.56 16.27
C VAL A 180 -7.43 -10.00 16.00
N PHE A 181 -7.46 -8.92 15.22
CA PHE A 181 -8.67 -8.27 14.73
C PHE A 181 -8.52 -8.05 13.23
N PHE A 182 -9.60 -8.18 12.47
CA PHE A 182 -9.59 -8.03 11.02
C PHE A 182 -10.49 -6.86 10.60
N LEU A 183 -9.94 -5.91 9.85
CA LEU A 183 -10.69 -4.77 9.30
C LEU A 183 -11.48 -5.21 8.05
N GLU A 184 -12.56 -5.94 8.28
CA GLU A 184 -13.46 -6.41 7.21
C GLU A 184 -14.63 -5.45 6.94
N ASP A 185 -15.18 -5.52 5.72
CA ASP A 185 -16.33 -4.72 5.27
C ASP A 185 -16.16 -3.21 5.43
N LEU A 186 -14.92 -2.73 5.28
CA LEU A 186 -14.56 -1.32 5.38
C LEU A 186 -14.02 -0.79 4.05
N THR A 187 -14.43 0.44 3.72
CA THR A 187 -13.87 1.17 2.58
C THR A 187 -12.36 1.41 2.78
N PRO A 188 -11.58 1.60 1.70
CA PRO A 188 -10.15 1.89 1.81
C PRO A 188 -9.84 3.10 2.69
N ILE A 189 -10.67 4.15 2.65
CA ILE A 189 -10.48 5.33 3.50
C ILE A 189 -10.73 5.02 4.98
N ASN A 190 -11.73 4.20 5.32
CA ASN A 190 -11.98 3.81 6.71
C ASN A 190 -10.85 2.92 7.25
N GLN A 191 -10.31 2.02 6.40
CA GLN A 191 -9.13 1.23 6.75
C GLN A 191 -7.89 2.11 6.94
N LEU A 192 -7.70 3.14 6.10
CA LEU A 192 -6.63 4.11 6.24
C LEU A 192 -6.70 4.86 7.58
N VAL A 193 -7.89 5.35 7.93
CA VAL A 193 -8.17 6.08 9.18
C VAL A 193 -7.92 5.21 10.41
N LEU A 194 -8.51 4.01 10.47
CA LEU A 194 -8.33 3.10 11.61
C LEU A 194 -6.89 2.61 11.71
N GLY A 195 -6.26 2.30 10.58
CA GLY A 195 -4.88 1.85 10.53
C GLY A 195 -3.91 2.91 11.01
N ALA A 196 -4.09 4.16 10.58
CA ALA A 196 -3.24 5.29 10.99
C ALA A 196 -3.36 5.62 12.50
N LYS A 197 -4.39 5.13 13.20
CA LYS A 197 -4.49 5.27 14.66
C LYS A 197 -3.59 4.29 15.43
N CYS A 198 -3.12 3.22 14.77
CA CYS A 198 -2.31 2.18 15.41
C CYS A 198 -0.94 2.70 15.90
N ASP A 199 -0.23 1.90 16.70
CA ASP A 199 1.02 2.32 17.36
C ASP A 199 2.27 1.88 16.60
N ASP A 200 2.31 0.61 16.20
CA ASP A 200 3.41 0.02 15.43
C ASP A 200 2.86 -0.68 14.17
N PHE A 201 3.72 -0.93 13.20
CA PHE A 201 3.29 -1.35 11.86
C PHE A 201 4.18 -2.45 11.28
N ILE A 202 3.56 -3.40 10.61
CA ILE A 202 4.17 -4.35 9.69
C ILE A 202 3.47 -4.14 8.35
N ILE A 203 4.21 -3.63 7.37
CA ILE A 203 3.63 -3.20 6.09
C ILE A 203 4.03 -4.13 4.95
N SER A 204 3.18 -4.19 3.93
CA SER A 204 3.54 -4.75 2.63
C SER A 204 4.32 -3.75 1.78
N ASN A 205 4.75 -4.18 0.60
CA ASN A 205 5.34 -3.35 -0.45
C ASN A 205 4.31 -2.50 -1.23
N SER A 206 3.06 -2.40 -0.78
CA SER A 206 2.04 -1.57 -1.44
C SER A 206 2.08 -0.10 -0.99
N THR A 207 1.68 0.82 -1.87
CA THR A 207 1.56 2.25 -1.52
C THR A 207 0.49 2.50 -0.47
N PHE A 208 -0.55 1.66 -0.42
CA PHE A 208 -1.59 1.77 0.61
C PHE A 208 -1.02 1.47 2.00
N SER A 209 -0.26 0.38 2.14
CA SER A 209 0.44 0.06 3.39
C SER A 209 1.45 1.15 3.78
N TRP A 210 2.17 1.69 2.79
CA TRP A 210 3.10 2.81 2.98
C TRP A 210 2.37 4.01 3.60
N TRP A 211 1.28 4.48 2.99
CA TRP A 211 0.55 5.64 3.48
C TRP A 211 -0.14 5.41 4.82
N ILE A 212 -0.63 4.20 5.11
CA ILE A 212 -1.18 3.91 6.44
C ILE A 212 -0.12 4.09 7.52
N ALA A 213 1.05 3.46 7.35
CA ALA A 213 2.13 3.59 8.31
C ALA A 213 2.67 5.01 8.37
N TRP A 214 2.88 5.65 7.21
CA TRP A 214 3.38 7.01 7.14
C TRP A 214 2.44 8.00 7.84
N LEU A 215 1.12 7.92 7.64
CA LEU A 215 0.17 8.80 8.32
C LEU A 215 0.08 8.51 9.82
N GLY A 216 0.15 7.23 10.21
CA GLY A 216 0.04 6.81 11.61
C GLY A 216 1.34 6.81 12.43
N GLU A 217 2.48 7.02 11.78
CA GLU A 217 3.79 7.04 12.41
C GLU A 217 3.86 8.13 13.50
N LYS A 218 4.27 7.70 14.69
CA LYS A 218 4.59 8.52 15.87
C LYS A 218 6.09 8.40 16.15
N GLU A 219 6.63 9.29 16.98
CA GLU A 219 8.06 9.30 17.35
C GLU A 219 8.59 7.94 17.84
N LYS A 220 7.76 7.16 18.56
CA LYS A 220 8.11 5.85 19.11
C LYS A 220 7.59 4.66 18.29
N SER A 221 7.03 4.91 17.11
CA SER A 221 6.49 3.85 16.25
C SER A 221 7.63 3.01 15.68
N LYS A 222 7.48 1.69 15.75
CA LYS A 222 8.31 0.71 15.04
C LYS A 222 7.57 0.28 13.79
N ILE A 223 8.15 0.57 12.63
CA ILE A 223 7.60 0.22 11.31
C ILE A 223 8.51 -0.80 10.66
N ILE A 224 7.98 -2.00 10.43
CA ILE A 224 8.67 -3.11 9.77
C ILE A 224 8.24 -3.16 8.31
N ARG A 225 9.22 -3.06 7.40
CA ARG A 225 9.00 -3.06 5.95
C ARG A 225 9.74 -4.22 5.27
N PRO A 226 9.27 -4.70 4.12
CA PRO A 226 9.96 -5.75 3.37
C PRO A 226 11.24 -5.24 2.72
N ILE A 227 12.13 -6.16 2.35
CA ILE A 227 13.34 -5.84 1.58
C ILE A 227 13.13 -5.81 0.06
N LYS A 228 12.01 -6.35 -0.44
CA LYS A 228 11.72 -6.46 -1.88
C LYS A 228 10.40 -5.79 -2.20
N ILE A 229 10.40 -4.90 -3.18
CA ILE A 229 9.19 -4.33 -3.77
C ILE A 229 8.91 -5.00 -5.12
N PHE A 230 9.93 -5.09 -5.95
CA PHE A 230 9.86 -5.69 -7.28
C PHE A 230 10.46 -7.09 -7.34
N GLN A 231 10.19 -7.81 -8.43
CA GLN A 231 10.78 -9.11 -8.72
C GLN A 231 11.09 -9.31 -10.21
N GLY A 232 11.96 -10.28 -10.50
CA GLY A 232 12.41 -10.61 -11.84
C GLY A 232 13.16 -9.46 -12.51
N GLU A 233 13.14 -9.43 -13.84
CA GLU A 233 13.79 -8.38 -14.65
C GLU A 233 13.31 -6.97 -14.30
N PHE A 234 12.07 -6.82 -13.80
CA PHE A 234 11.56 -5.52 -13.39
C PHE A 234 12.33 -4.94 -12.20
N ALA A 235 12.81 -5.78 -11.27
CA ALA A 235 13.64 -5.34 -10.14
C ALA A 235 15.05 -4.91 -10.57
N GLU A 236 15.59 -5.48 -11.65
CA GLU A 236 16.90 -5.10 -12.17
C GLU A 236 16.86 -3.75 -12.89
N ARG A 237 15.72 -3.40 -13.48
CA ARG A 237 15.52 -2.17 -14.26
C ARG A 237 14.99 -0.98 -13.44
N ASN A 238 14.52 -1.21 -12.21
CA ASN A 238 13.94 -0.16 -11.38
C ASN A 238 14.68 -0.09 -10.04
N ASN A 239 15.12 1.11 -9.70
CA ASN A 239 15.73 1.40 -8.41
C ASN A 239 14.65 1.86 -7.43
N ASP A 240 14.43 1.10 -6.37
CA ASP A 240 13.43 1.34 -5.32
C ASP A 240 14.03 1.82 -3.98
N SER A 241 15.30 2.23 -3.99
CA SER A 241 16.05 2.66 -2.79
C SER A 241 15.38 3.80 -2.02
N ASP A 242 14.67 4.70 -2.70
CA ASP A 242 14.01 5.86 -2.08
C ASP A 242 12.51 5.68 -1.79
N TYR A 243 12.00 4.46 -1.98
CA TYR A 243 10.58 4.17 -1.78
C TYR A 243 10.19 4.18 -0.31
N PHE A 244 10.97 3.50 0.54
CA PHE A 244 10.74 3.48 1.98
C PHE A 244 11.62 4.52 2.68
N PRO A 245 11.09 5.27 3.67
CA PRO A 245 11.92 6.10 4.51
C PRO A 245 13.02 5.30 5.24
N ASP A 246 14.23 5.86 5.32
CA ASP A 246 15.41 5.22 5.94
C ASP A 246 15.19 4.85 7.41
N ARG A 247 14.29 5.58 8.09
CA ARG A 247 13.92 5.34 9.49
C ARG A 247 13.07 4.08 9.68
N TRP A 248 12.55 3.46 8.62
CA TRP A 248 11.76 2.22 8.72
C TRP A 248 12.65 0.98 8.69
N PHE A 249 12.39 0.05 9.61
CA PHE A 249 13.21 -1.14 9.80
C PHE A 249 12.95 -2.16 8.69
N SER A 250 14.00 -2.46 7.92
CA SER A 250 14.00 -3.55 6.97
C SER A 250 13.96 -4.90 7.66
N PHE A 251 13.10 -5.80 7.21
CA PHE A 251 13.08 -7.18 7.69
C PHE A 251 13.17 -8.18 6.54
N ASP A 252 14.14 -9.09 6.65
CA ASP A 252 14.31 -10.24 5.77
C ASP A 252 13.92 -11.51 6.53
N ASP A 253 12.76 -12.06 6.20
CA ASP A 253 12.21 -13.22 6.89
C ASP A 253 12.94 -14.53 6.54
N SER A 254 13.76 -14.53 5.48
CA SER A 254 14.55 -15.70 5.09
C SER A 254 15.68 -16.01 6.07
N SER A 255 16.12 -15.00 6.83
CA SER A 255 17.17 -15.12 7.85
C SER A 255 16.67 -15.78 9.15
N PHE A 256 15.37 -16.02 9.29
CA PHE A 256 14.75 -16.52 10.53
C PHE A 256 14.03 -17.84 10.32
N GLY A 257 14.25 -18.78 11.25
CA GLY A 257 13.50 -20.04 11.32
C GLY A 257 12.09 -19.84 11.89
N ILE A 258 11.34 -20.94 12.01
CA ILE A 258 10.07 -20.96 12.74
C ILE A 258 10.24 -21.94 13.90
N GLU A 259 9.87 -21.53 15.11
CA GLU A 259 9.86 -22.43 16.26
C GLU A 259 8.96 -23.65 16.01
N LYS A 260 9.37 -24.83 16.49
CA LYS A 260 8.63 -26.10 16.29
C LYS A 260 7.15 -26.01 16.70
N LYS A 261 6.83 -25.21 17.73
CA LYS A 261 5.45 -24.99 18.19
C LYS A 261 4.52 -24.37 17.13
N TYR A 262 5.07 -23.75 16.08
CA TYR A 262 4.34 -23.18 14.96
C TYR A 262 4.41 -24.02 13.68
N PHE A 263 4.89 -25.27 13.74
CA PHE A 263 5.00 -26.14 12.57
C PHE A 263 3.66 -26.32 11.82
N THR A 264 2.53 -26.37 12.54
CA THR A 264 1.20 -26.45 11.94
C THR A 264 0.88 -25.26 11.04
N LEU A 265 1.37 -24.05 11.34
CA LEU A 265 1.20 -22.87 10.49
C LEU A 265 1.90 -23.07 9.14
N TYR A 266 3.12 -23.64 9.17
CA TYR A 266 3.87 -23.94 7.96
C TYR A 266 3.15 -24.95 7.07
N VAL A 267 2.67 -26.06 7.66
CA VAL A 267 1.92 -27.10 6.93
C VAL A 267 0.64 -26.51 6.33
N ARG A 268 -0.13 -25.74 7.10
CA ARG A 268 -1.35 -25.08 6.61
C ARG A 268 -1.05 -24.15 5.45
N GLY A 269 0.00 -23.34 5.55
CA GLY A 269 0.34 -22.41 4.48
C GLY A 269 0.85 -23.10 3.22
N PHE A 270 1.60 -24.19 3.36
CA PHE A 270 1.97 -25.03 2.21
C PHE A 270 0.73 -25.60 1.52
N LEU A 271 -0.21 -26.18 2.28
CA LEU A 271 -1.46 -26.71 1.72
C LEU A 271 -2.30 -25.62 1.04
N TYR A 272 -2.35 -24.42 1.61
CA TYR A 272 -3.07 -23.29 1.02
C TYR A 272 -2.51 -22.90 -0.35
N GLU A 273 -1.20 -22.69 -0.46
CA GLU A 273 -0.56 -22.34 -1.73
C GLU A 273 -0.71 -23.48 -2.77
N PHE A 274 -0.56 -24.73 -2.34
CA PHE A 274 -0.79 -25.90 -3.20
C PHE A 274 -2.23 -25.94 -3.77
N LEU A 275 -3.24 -25.64 -2.94
CA LEU A 275 -4.63 -25.57 -3.39
C LEU A 275 -4.87 -24.41 -4.36
N ILE A 276 -4.21 -23.26 -4.16
CA ILE A 276 -4.25 -22.15 -5.13
C ILE A 276 -3.64 -22.60 -6.46
N ASP A 277 -2.49 -23.28 -6.44
CA ASP A 277 -1.84 -23.79 -7.65
C ASP A 277 -2.74 -24.74 -8.44
N ILE A 278 -3.40 -25.68 -7.76
CA ILE A 278 -4.38 -26.57 -8.39
C ILE A 278 -5.52 -25.79 -9.02
N ARG A 279 -6.12 -24.83 -8.30
CA ARG A 279 -7.23 -24.00 -8.82
C ARG A 279 -6.81 -23.20 -10.05
N CYS A 280 -5.61 -22.60 -10.01
CA CYS A 280 -5.05 -21.85 -11.13
C CYS A 280 -4.76 -22.74 -12.34
N PHE A 281 -4.18 -23.91 -12.13
CA PHE A 281 -3.96 -24.90 -13.20
C PHE A 281 -5.28 -25.33 -13.84
N TYR A 282 -6.27 -25.69 -13.02
CA TYR A 282 -7.60 -26.05 -13.48
C TYR A 282 -8.24 -24.92 -14.31
N HIS A 283 -8.18 -23.67 -13.85
CA HIS A 283 -8.75 -22.53 -14.55
C HIS A 283 -8.05 -22.27 -15.90
N LYS A 284 -6.70 -22.33 -15.95
CA LYS A 284 -5.92 -22.20 -17.18
C LYS A 284 -6.28 -23.30 -18.18
N SER A 285 -6.34 -24.55 -17.74
CA SER A 285 -6.72 -25.70 -18.56
C SER A 285 -8.14 -25.56 -19.10
N LYS A 286 -9.11 -25.15 -18.27
CA LYS A 286 -10.49 -24.87 -18.68
C LYS A 286 -10.57 -23.76 -19.73
N LYS A 287 -9.81 -22.68 -19.57
CA LYS A 287 -9.73 -21.57 -20.54
C LYS A 287 -9.17 -22.06 -21.88
N ARG A 288 -8.09 -22.85 -21.86
CA ARG A 288 -7.48 -23.45 -23.05
C ARG A 288 -8.44 -24.37 -23.79
N ILE A 289 -9.16 -25.24 -23.07
CA ILE A 289 -10.19 -26.11 -23.64
C ILE A 289 -11.29 -25.30 -24.31
N LYS A 290 -11.80 -24.24 -23.68
CA LYS A 290 -12.81 -23.35 -24.28
C LYS A 290 -12.33 -22.70 -25.59
N VAL A 291 -11.06 -22.29 -25.65
CA VAL A 291 -10.47 -21.71 -26.87
C VAL A 291 -10.39 -22.75 -27.99
N LEU A 292 -9.93 -23.97 -27.69
CA LEU A 292 -9.86 -25.06 -28.66
C LEU A 292 -11.25 -25.43 -29.20
N ILE A 293 -12.26 -25.53 -28.33
CA ILE A 293 -13.65 -25.76 -28.73
C ILE A 293 -14.14 -24.64 -29.67
N LYS A 294 -13.87 -23.37 -29.34
CA LYS A 294 -14.26 -22.23 -30.18
C LYS A 294 -13.56 -22.23 -31.55
N GLN A 295 -12.31 -22.71 -31.62
CA GLN A 295 -11.57 -22.87 -32.88
C GLN A 295 -12.15 -24.01 -33.73
N LEU A 296 -12.47 -25.15 -33.13
CA LEU A 296 -13.16 -26.27 -33.79
C LEU A 296 -14.47 -25.82 -34.45
N PHE A 297 -15.33 -25.09 -33.73
CA PHE A 297 -16.58 -24.58 -34.28
C PHE A 297 -16.44 -23.47 -35.33
N ARG A 298 -15.29 -22.77 -35.38
CA ARG A 298 -15.00 -21.78 -36.43
C ARG A 298 -14.50 -22.41 -37.73
N GLY A 299 -13.85 -23.57 -37.65
CA GLY A 299 -13.40 -24.32 -38.83
C GLY A 299 -14.49 -25.17 -39.49
N LEU A 300 -15.70 -25.20 -38.91
CA LEU A 300 -16.87 -25.92 -39.42
C LEU A 300 -17.89 -25.01 -40.13
N LYS A 301 -17.55 -23.74 -40.36
CA LYS A 301 -18.32 -22.77 -41.17
C LYS A 301 -17.57 -22.47 -42.46
#